data_AF-A0A960UZA4-F1
#
_entry.id   AF-A0A960UZA4-F1
#
_cell.length_a   1.000
_cell.length_b   1.000
_cell.length_c   1.000
_cell.angle_alpha   90.00
_cell.angle_beta   90.00
_cell.angle_gamma   90.00
#
_symmetry.space_group_name_H-M   'P 1'
#
loop_
_entity.id
_entity.type
_entity.pdbx_description
1 polymer ?
#
loop_
_entity_poly.entity_id
_entity_poly.type
_entity_poly.pdbx_seq_one_letter_code
_entity_poly.pdbx_strand_id
1 'polypeptide(L)'
;MDSFFLTYYSVSSLIGLVMGLTMGIYFLSVRNSSSAMKFLAMLLICAGSMNVAYFISSSFIEPLAAYHRWITVPVGLLMSMAPAQLFFHYPNNRWPRAARISLIVQLITVVLPVAVFFIFSVDVPLLYHFDGHYWDLVA
;
A
#
# COMPACT_ATOMS: atom_id res chain seq x y z
N MET A 1 12.72 -28.05 -5.97
CA MET A 1 11.28 -28.23 -5.70
C MET A 1 10.67 -26.87 -5.86
N ASP A 2 9.77 -26.72 -6.82
CA ASP A 2 9.43 -25.41 -7.40
C ASP A 2 8.78 -24.52 -6.34
N SER A 3 9.49 -23.45 -5.93
CA SER A 3 9.05 -22.51 -4.89
C SER A 3 8.15 -21.40 -5.42
N PHE A 4 7.70 -21.52 -6.67
CA PHE A 4 6.92 -20.53 -7.39
C PHE A 4 5.62 -21.14 -7.93
N PHE A 5 4.48 -20.62 -7.47
CA PHE A 5 3.15 -21.07 -7.90
C PHE A 5 2.31 -19.90 -8.39
N LEU A 6 1.80 -20.01 -9.62
CA LEU A 6 0.81 -19.06 -10.12
C LEU A 6 -0.59 -19.54 -9.74
N THR A 7 -1.12 -18.92 -8.70
CA THR A 7 -2.50 -19.15 -8.24
C THR A 7 -3.45 -18.16 -8.89
N TYR A 8 -4.77 -18.41 -8.77
CA TYR A 8 -5.77 -17.43 -9.17
C TYR A 8 -5.55 -16.06 -8.49
N TYR A 9 -5.10 -16.08 -7.24
CA TYR A 9 -4.83 -14.87 -6.46
C TYR A 9 -3.60 -14.10 -6.98
N SER A 10 -2.52 -14.80 -7.33
CA SER A 10 -1.32 -14.15 -7.88
C SER A 10 -1.62 -13.47 -9.23
N VAL A 11 -2.38 -14.13 -10.11
CA VAL A 11 -2.81 -13.53 -11.39
C VAL A 11 -3.72 -12.33 -11.17
N SER A 12 -4.66 -12.43 -10.22
CA SER A 12 -5.56 -11.31 -9.88
C SER A 12 -4.80 -10.10 -9.32
N SER A 13 -3.79 -10.34 -8.47
CA SER A 13 -2.93 -9.26 -7.97
C SER A 13 -2.12 -8.59 -9.07
N LEU A 14 -1.63 -9.32 -10.08
CA LEU A 14 -0.94 -8.72 -11.23
C LEU A 14 -1.87 -7.80 -12.04
N ILE A 15 -3.14 -8.16 -12.21
CA ILE A 15 -4.13 -7.30 -12.86
C ILE A 15 -4.34 -6.03 -12.03
N GLY A 16 -4.52 -6.16 -10.71
CA GLY A 16 -4.68 -5.03 -9.80
C GLY A 16 -3.46 -4.10 -9.80
N LEU A 17 -2.25 -4.66 -9.84
CA LEU A 17 -0.99 -3.93 -9.97
C LEU A 17 -0.98 -3.07 -11.25
N VAL A 18 -1.21 -3.70 -12.41
CA VAL A 18 -1.14 -3.03 -13.70
C VAL A 18 -2.23 -1.96 -13.79
N MET A 19 -3.45 -2.26 -13.37
CA MET A 19 -4.55 -1.29 -13.38
C MET A 19 -4.28 -0.10 -12.46
N GLY A 20 -3.87 -0.35 -11.21
CA GLY A 20 -3.59 0.70 -10.24
C GLY A 20 -2.44 1.61 -10.67
N LEU A 21 -1.34 1.03 -11.17
CA LEU A 21 -0.19 1.80 -11.64
C LEU A 21 -0.49 2.57 -12.93
N THR A 22 -1.12 1.95 -13.93
CA THR A 22 -1.42 2.62 -15.19
C THR A 22 -2.41 3.78 -15.00
N MET A 23 -3.48 3.57 -14.23
CA MET A 23 -4.43 4.63 -13.91
C MET A 23 -3.78 5.73 -13.06
N GLY A 24 -3.01 5.37 -12.04
CA GLY A 24 -2.31 6.33 -11.19
C GLY A 24 -1.33 7.19 -11.97
N ILE A 25 -0.50 6.59 -12.82
CA ILE A 25 0.43 7.31 -13.71
C ILE A 25 -0.35 8.19 -14.69
N TYR A 26 -1.42 7.69 -15.30
CA TYR A 26 -2.27 8.47 -16.20
C TYR A 26 -2.82 9.72 -15.51
N PHE A 27 -3.35 9.61 -14.29
CA PHE A 27 -3.84 10.75 -13.52
C PHE A 27 -2.75 11.77 -13.18
N LEU A 28 -1.50 11.34 -12.98
CA LEU A 28 -0.36 12.27 -12.83
C LEU A 28 0.04 12.93 -14.15
N SER A 29 -0.10 12.24 -15.29
CA SER A 29 0.24 12.75 -16.62
C SER A 29 -0.73 13.83 -17.13
N VAL A 30 -1.93 13.95 -16.55
CA VAL A 30 -2.90 14.99 -16.94
C VAL A 30 -2.35 16.39 -16.60
N ARG A 31 -2.15 17.21 -17.63
CA ARG A 31 -1.71 18.61 -17.52
C ARG A 31 -2.82 19.46 -16.89
N ASN A 32 -2.47 20.35 -15.95
CA ASN A 32 -3.40 21.13 -15.11
C ASN A 32 -4.29 20.28 -14.17
N SER A 33 -3.79 19.14 -13.70
CA SER A 33 -4.47 18.33 -12.69
C SER A 33 -4.63 19.09 -11.35
N SER A 34 -5.83 19.00 -10.78
CA SER A 34 -6.14 19.59 -9.47
C SER A 34 -5.36 18.89 -8.35
N SER A 35 -5.20 19.54 -7.20
CA SER A 35 -4.55 18.92 -6.03
C SER A 35 -5.23 17.60 -5.63
N ALA A 36 -6.56 17.54 -5.71
CA ALA A 36 -7.33 16.32 -5.47
C ALA A 36 -6.94 15.18 -6.43
N MET A 37 -6.76 15.48 -7.72
CA MET A 37 -6.38 14.48 -8.72
C MET A 37 -5.00 13.87 -8.44
N LYS A 38 -4.07 14.64 -7.86
CA LYS A 38 -2.75 14.13 -7.43
C LYS A 38 -2.88 13.16 -6.25
N PHE A 39 -3.75 13.45 -5.27
CA PHE A 39 -4.03 12.52 -4.17
C PHE A 39 -4.77 11.26 -4.65
N LEU A 40 -5.67 11.39 -5.63
CA LEU A 40 -6.30 10.23 -6.26
C LEU A 40 -5.27 9.35 -6.99
N ALA A 41 -4.34 9.99 -7.70
CA ALA A 41 -3.26 9.26 -8.35
C ALA A 41 -2.36 8.54 -7.35
N MET A 42 -2.01 9.21 -6.24
CA MET A 42 -1.26 8.59 -5.13
C MET A 42 -1.99 7.38 -4.57
N LEU A 43 -3.30 7.48 -4.33
CA LEU A 43 -4.14 6.36 -3.87
C LEU A 43 -4.02 5.15 -4.80
N LEU A 44 -4.16 5.38 -6.11
CA LEU A 44 -4.13 4.32 -7.13
C LEU A 44 -2.75 3.68 -7.27
N ILE A 45 -1.68 4.48 -7.20
CA ILE A 45 -0.30 3.98 -7.21
C ILE A 45 -0.05 3.12 -5.97
N CYS A 46 -0.42 3.60 -4.78
CA CYS A 46 -0.25 2.82 -3.55
C CYS A 46 -1.08 1.53 -3.59
N ALA A 47 -2.33 1.57 -4.09
CA ALA A 47 -3.15 0.39 -4.27
C ALA A 47 -2.49 -0.61 -5.25
N GLY A 48 -1.92 -0.13 -6.35
CA GLY A 48 -1.12 -0.96 -7.26
C GLY A 48 0.09 -1.58 -6.57
N SER A 49 0.87 -0.78 -5.84
CA SER A 49 2.04 -1.26 -5.09
C SER A 49 1.71 -2.30 -4.02
N MET A 50 0.55 -2.22 -3.36
CA MET A 50 0.10 -3.27 -2.43
C MET A 50 -0.08 -4.61 -3.12
N ASN A 51 -0.52 -4.61 -4.38
CA ASN A 51 -0.67 -5.84 -5.15
C ASN A 51 0.66 -6.53 -5.45
N VAL A 52 1.79 -5.81 -5.47
CA VAL A 52 3.13 -6.45 -5.54
C VAL A 52 3.36 -7.34 -4.33
N ALA A 53 3.02 -6.85 -3.14
CA ALA A 53 3.22 -7.59 -1.91
C ALA A 53 2.30 -8.83 -1.84
N TYR A 54 1.05 -8.69 -2.29
CA TYR A 54 0.12 -9.81 -2.42
C TYR A 54 0.58 -10.85 -3.44
N PHE A 55 1.17 -10.41 -4.56
CA PHE A 55 1.77 -11.31 -5.53
C PHE A 55 2.92 -12.12 -4.90
N ILE A 56 3.82 -11.46 -4.16
CA ILE A 56 4.92 -12.15 -3.45
C ILE A 56 4.36 -13.17 -2.46
N SER A 57 3.40 -12.77 -1.62
CA SER A 57 2.82 -13.64 -0.59
C SER A 57 2.09 -14.86 -1.16
N SER A 58 1.51 -14.74 -2.35
CA SER A 58 0.71 -15.82 -2.98
C SER A 58 1.50 -16.67 -3.97
N SER A 59 2.66 -16.19 -4.41
CA SER A 59 3.51 -16.91 -5.38
C SER A 59 4.62 -17.71 -4.71
N PHE A 60 5.10 -17.26 -3.54
CA PHE A 60 6.19 -17.90 -2.81
C PHE A 60 5.69 -18.55 -1.51
N ILE A 61 5.95 -19.86 -1.37
CA ILE A 61 5.63 -20.65 -0.16
C ILE A 61 6.83 -20.66 0.82
N GLU A 62 7.87 -19.90 0.54
CA GLU A 62 9.04 -19.80 1.41
C GLU A 62 8.78 -18.86 2.61
N PRO A 63 9.39 -19.10 3.79
CA PRO A 63 9.25 -18.22 4.96
C PRO A 63 9.62 -16.76 4.67
N LEU A 64 10.54 -16.53 3.72
CA LEU A 64 10.92 -15.19 3.25
C LEU A 64 9.74 -14.41 2.65
N ALA A 65 8.68 -15.07 2.20
CA ALA A 65 7.48 -14.41 1.69
C ALA A 65 6.75 -13.61 2.79
N ALA A 66 6.96 -13.90 4.09
CA ALA A 66 6.39 -13.11 5.19
C ALA A 66 6.81 -11.64 5.17
N TYR A 67 7.99 -11.34 4.59
CA TYR A 67 8.49 -9.97 4.44
C TYR A 67 7.70 -9.14 3.42
N HIS A 68 6.71 -9.70 2.73
CA HIS A 68 5.75 -8.90 1.96
C HIS A 68 5.06 -7.84 2.84
N ARG A 69 4.94 -8.08 4.17
CA ARG A 69 4.42 -7.09 5.12
C ARG A 69 5.24 -5.80 5.20
N TRP A 70 6.54 -5.86 4.88
CA TRP A 70 7.39 -4.67 4.79
C TRP A 70 7.01 -3.75 3.63
N ILE A 71 6.19 -4.24 2.69
CA ILE A 71 5.60 -3.44 1.63
C ILE A 71 4.16 -3.08 2.00
N THR A 72 3.33 -4.04 2.44
CA THR A 72 1.89 -3.77 2.69
C THR A 72 1.67 -2.75 3.81
N VAL A 73 2.44 -2.81 4.89
CA VAL A 73 2.27 -1.90 6.04
C VAL A 73 2.56 -0.44 5.67
N PRO A 74 3.75 -0.08 5.16
CA PRO A 74 4.02 1.32 4.81
C PRO A 74 3.14 1.82 3.67
N VAL A 75 2.94 1.00 2.63
CA VAL A 75 2.15 1.41 1.46
C VAL A 75 0.66 1.54 1.82
N GLY A 76 0.11 0.61 2.62
CA GLY A 76 -1.27 0.66 3.08
C GLY A 76 -1.54 1.86 3.99
N LEU A 77 -0.62 2.17 4.89
CA LEU A 77 -0.73 3.35 5.74
C LEU A 77 -0.61 4.65 4.92
N LEU A 78 0.31 4.75 3.96
CA LEU A 78 0.38 5.87 3.02
C LEU A 78 -0.91 6.01 2.19
N MET A 79 -1.46 4.90 1.70
CA MET A 79 -2.71 4.86 0.95
C MET A 79 -3.87 5.44 1.75
N SER A 80 -3.93 5.14 3.06
CA SER A 80 -5.00 5.61 3.96
C SER A 80 -5.06 7.13 4.12
N MET A 81 -3.99 7.86 3.79
CA MET A 81 -3.96 9.32 3.84
C MET A 81 -4.76 9.96 2.70
N ALA A 82 -4.79 9.31 1.54
CA ALA A 82 -5.31 9.90 0.31
C ALA A 82 -6.81 10.27 0.37
N PRO A 83 -7.72 9.45 0.93
CA PRO A 83 -9.14 9.79 1.02
C PRO A 83 -9.43 11.06 1.82
N ALA A 84 -8.72 11.26 2.94
CA ALA A 84 -8.89 12.46 3.76
C ALA A 84 -8.38 13.71 3.03
N GLN A 85 -7.24 13.61 2.33
CA GLN A 85 -6.72 14.73 1.54
C GLN A 85 -7.58 15.03 0.30
N LEU A 86 -8.19 14.01 -0.30
CA LEU A 86 -9.20 14.17 -1.35
C LEU A 86 -10.39 14.99 -0.86
N PHE A 87 -10.92 14.67 0.33
CA PHE A 87 -12.03 15.39 0.93
C PHE A 87 -11.71 16.88 1.18
N PHE A 88 -10.49 17.19 1.65
CA PHE A 88 -10.09 18.59 1.86
C PHE A 88 -9.85 19.38 0.56
N HIS A 89 -9.41 18.73 -0.51
CA HIS A 89 -9.01 19.40 -1.75
C HIS A 89 -10.09 19.40 -2.84
N TYR A 90 -11.14 18.59 -2.70
CA TYR A 90 -12.23 18.50 -3.67
C TYR A 90 -13.50 19.24 -3.19
N PRO A 91 -14.20 20.01 -4.04
CA PRO A 91 -13.79 20.51 -5.36
C PRO A 91 -12.83 21.71 -5.28
N ASN A 92 -12.80 22.41 -4.14
CA ASN A 92 -11.89 23.51 -3.84
C ASN A 92 -11.51 23.45 -2.36
N ASN A 93 -10.26 23.78 -2.03
CA ASN A 93 -9.78 23.76 -0.65
C ASN A 93 -10.30 24.97 0.13
N ARG A 94 -11.40 24.77 0.88
CA ARG A 94 -12.02 25.82 1.70
C ARG A 94 -11.20 26.17 2.95
N TRP A 95 -10.42 25.22 3.47
CA TRP A 95 -9.69 25.36 4.73
C TRP A 95 -8.23 24.91 4.59
N PRO A 96 -7.38 25.70 3.94
CA PRO A 96 -6.00 25.29 3.61
C PRO A 96 -5.14 25.02 4.85
N ARG A 97 -5.41 25.69 5.97
CA ARG A 97 -4.72 25.45 7.25
C ARG A 97 -5.11 24.09 7.84
N ALA A 98 -6.39 23.75 7.85
CA ALA A 98 -6.88 22.46 8.34
C ALA A 98 -6.37 21.31 7.48
N ALA A 99 -6.40 21.48 6.14
CA ALA A 99 -5.83 20.51 5.20
C ALA A 99 -4.34 20.25 5.49
N ARG A 100 -3.54 21.31 5.67
CA ARG A 100 -2.11 21.18 5.99
C ARG A 100 -1.86 20.50 7.35
N ILE A 101 -2.60 20.89 8.40
CA ILE A 101 -2.47 20.27 9.72
C ILE A 101 -2.85 18.79 9.64
N SER A 102 -3.95 18.46 8.96
CA SER A 102 -4.37 17.08 8.77
C SER A 102 -3.30 16.24 8.05
N LEU A 103 -2.63 16.81 7.05
CA LEU A 103 -1.58 16.13 6.30
C LEU A 103 -0.35 15.88 7.19
N ILE A 104 0.04 16.86 8.03
CA ILE A 104 1.15 16.69 8.98
C ILE A 104 0.82 15.61 10.01
N VAL A 105 -0.38 15.66 10.60
CA VAL A 105 -0.83 14.65 11.57
C VAL A 105 -0.84 13.27 10.92
N GLN A 106 -1.39 13.16 9.71
CA GLN A 106 -1.40 11.91 8.95
C GLN A 106 0.01 11.37 8.69
N LEU A 107 0.95 12.22 8.28
CA LEU A 107 2.34 11.81 8.06
C LEU A 107 2.96 11.27 9.35
N ILE A 108 2.74 11.93 10.49
CA ILE A 108 3.23 11.44 11.78
C ILE A 108 2.61 10.08 12.12
N THR A 109 1.30 9.91 11.91
CA THR A 109 0.60 8.64 12.15
C THR A 109 0.95 7.54 11.16
N VAL A 110 1.59 7.85 10.04
CA VAL A 110 2.15 6.85 9.13
C VAL A 110 3.59 6.52 9.51
N VAL A 111 4.43 7.53 9.68
CA VAL A 111 5.87 7.34 9.91
C VAL A 111 6.14 6.66 11.25
N LEU A 112 5.47 7.05 12.34
CA LEU A 112 5.74 6.48 13.66
C LEU A 112 5.39 4.98 13.73
N PRO A 113 4.17 4.53 13.35
CA PRO A 113 3.84 3.11 13.40
C PRO A 113 4.65 2.29 12.40
N VAL A 114 4.99 2.83 11.23
CA VAL A 114 5.87 2.15 10.27
C VAL A 114 7.26 1.93 10.87
N ALA A 115 7.86 2.95 11.50
CA ALA A 115 9.17 2.82 12.14
C ALA A 115 9.14 1.79 13.27
N VAL A 116 8.10 1.83 14.11
CA VAL A 116 7.86 0.84 15.18
C VAL A 116 7.73 -0.55 14.58
N PHE A 117 6.92 -0.72 13.53
CA PHE A 117 6.74 -1.99 12.84
C PHE A 117 8.08 -2.55 12.34
N PHE A 118 8.90 -1.74 11.66
CA PHE A 118 10.21 -2.19 11.18
C PHE A 118 11.12 -2.66 12.33
N ILE A 119 11.19 -1.92 13.43
CA ILE A 119 12.03 -2.27 14.58
C ILE A 119 11.62 -3.61 15.19
N PHE A 120 10.32 -3.84 15.40
CA PHE A 120 9.85 -5.07 16.02
C PHE A 120 9.78 -6.25 15.04
N SER A 121 9.58 -6.00 13.75
CA SER A 121 9.38 -7.07 12.75
C SER A 121 10.63 -7.86 12.37
N VAL A 122 11.83 -7.39 12.72
CA VAL A 122 13.10 -8.05 12.34
C VAL A 122 13.33 -9.35 13.11
N ASP A 123 12.98 -9.38 14.40
CA ASP A 123 13.27 -10.51 15.29
C ASP A 123 12.03 -11.36 15.63
N VAL A 124 10.91 -11.14 14.92
CA VAL A 124 9.64 -11.83 15.17
C VAL A 124 9.63 -13.21 14.49
N PRO A 125 9.16 -14.27 15.17
CA PRO A 125 9.04 -15.59 14.57
C PRO A 125 8.04 -15.58 13.41
N LEU A 126 8.30 -16.43 12.42
CA LEU A 126 7.45 -16.61 11.25
C LEU A 126 6.40 -17.70 11.51
N LEU A 127 5.15 -17.41 11.21
CA LEU A 127 4.03 -18.34 11.31
C LEU A 127 3.50 -18.66 9.93
N TYR A 128 3.27 -19.95 9.65
CA TYR A 128 2.58 -20.38 8.45
C TYR A 128 1.07 -20.48 8.72
N HIS A 129 0.27 -19.74 7.95
CA HIS A 129 -1.19 -19.83 8.01
C HIS A 129 -1.67 -20.91 7.03
N PHE A 130 -2.14 -22.04 7.58
CA PHE A 130 -2.67 -23.15 6.78
C PHE A 130 -3.94 -22.77 5.99
N ASP A 131 -4.81 -21.91 6.54
CA ASP A 131 -6.06 -21.53 5.88
C ASP A 131 -5.83 -20.67 4.62
N GLY A 132 -4.78 -19.86 4.61
CA GLY A 132 -4.44 -18.96 3.50
C GLY A 132 -3.24 -19.41 2.67
N HIS A 133 -2.57 -20.48 3.07
CA HIS A 133 -1.34 -20.98 2.46
C HIS A 133 -0.22 -19.94 2.30
N TYR A 134 -0.06 -19.04 3.28
CA TYR A 134 0.97 -18.00 3.24
C TYR A 134 1.73 -17.89 4.57
N TRP A 135 2.96 -17.36 4.49
CA TRP A 135 3.79 -17.07 5.65
C TRP A 135 3.58 -15.66 6.14
N ASP A 136 3.63 -15.50 7.46
CA ASP A 136 3.40 -14.22 8.10
C ASP A 136 4.22 -14.00 9.38
N LEU A 137 4.32 -12.75 9.81
CA LEU A 137 4.93 -12.38 11.09
C LEU A 137 3.93 -12.63 12.22
N VAL A 138 4.36 -13.33 13.27
CA VAL A 138 3.57 -13.52 14.50
C VAL A 138 3.24 -12.14 15.10
N ALA A 139 1.95 -11.84 15.22
CA ALA A 139 1.43 -10.59 15.77
C ALA A 139 1.50 -10.56 17.30
#